data_AF-A0A9E4TSM6-F1
#
_entry.id   AF-A0A9E4TSM6-F1
#
_cell.length_a   1.000
_cell.length_b   1.000
_cell.length_c   1.000
_cell.angle_alpha   90.00
_cell.angle_beta   90.00
_cell.angle_gamma   90.00
#
_symmetry.space_group_name_H-M   'P 1'
#
loop_
_entity.id
_entity.type
_entity.pdbx_description
1 polymer ?
#
loop_
_entity_poly.entity_id
_entity_poly.type
_entity_poly.pdbx_seq_one_letter_code
_entity_poly.pdbx_strand_id
1 'polypeptide(L)'
;MSFYERFYKRPIITFIILIASGLTFGAMTVNIFRLFAANWNFILTYGLLALREGALTQTLELLITGMLSMVFFLVFKFCEKILIDRISSYTFSLKRIANKKKT
;
A
#
# COMPACT_ATOMS: atom_id res chain seq x y z
N MET A 1 13.30 20.27 -8.15
CA MET A 1 12.33 19.34 -8.78
C MET A 1 11.65 18.54 -7.69
N SER A 2 10.34 18.70 -7.54
CA SER A 2 9.57 17.98 -6.52
C SER A 2 9.44 16.49 -6.91
N PHE A 3 9.42 15.58 -5.93
CA PHE A 3 9.25 14.13 -6.18
C PHE A 3 8.00 13.86 -7.03
N TYR A 4 6.91 14.60 -6.79
CA TYR A 4 5.68 14.48 -7.56
C TYR A 4 5.90 14.68 -9.07
N GLU A 5 6.67 15.68 -9.48
CA GLU A 5 6.95 15.97 -10.90
C GLU A 5 7.72 14.84 -11.58
N ARG A 6 8.65 14.19 -10.85
CA ARG A 6 9.47 13.10 -11.40
C ARG A 6 8.64 11.87 -11.69
N PHE A 7 7.74 11.49 -10.78
CA PHE A 7 6.80 10.39 -10.97
C PHE A 7 5.73 10.72 -12.01
N TYR A 8 5.26 11.97 -12.06
CA TYR A 8 4.29 12.41 -13.06
C TYR A 8 4.83 12.27 -14.49
N LYS A 9 6.11 12.58 -14.73
CA LYS A 9 6.75 12.47 -16.06
C LYS A 9 6.89 11.01 -16.55
N ARG A 10 7.06 10.03 -15.65
CA ARG A 10 7.37 8.63 -15.99
C ARG A 10 6.25 7.68 -15.56
N PRO A 11 5.17 7.53 -16.35
CA PRO A 11 3.95 6.86 -15.90
C PRO A 11 4.15 5.35 -15.73
N ILE A 12 4.96 4.74 -16.59
CA ILE A 12 5.26 3.29 -16.55
C ILE A 12 6.00 2.95 -15.25
N ILE A 13 6.99 3.76 -14.85
CA ILE A 13 7.72 3.54 -13.60
C ILE A 13 6.79 3.72 -12.40
N THR A 14 5.95 4.76 -12.40
CA THR A 14 4.93 4.99 -11.36
C THR A 14 3.95 3.82 -11.25
N PHE A 15 3.56 3.22 -12.38
CA PHE A 15 2.69 2.05 -12.41
C PHE A 15 3.38 0.78 -11.86
N ILE A 16 4.65 0.57 -12.20
CA ILE A 16 5.43 -0.55 -11.63
C ILE A 16 5.58 -0.40 -10.11
N ILE A 17 5.89 0.81 -9.62
CA ILE A 17 6.01 1.08 -8.18
C ILE A 17 4.67 0.92 -7.48
N LEU A 18 3.56 1.33 -8.11
CA LEU A 18 2.20 1.08 -7.62
C LEU A 18 1.94 -0.42 -7.43
N ILE A 19 2.23 -1.24 -8.45
CA ILE A 19 2.04 -2.70 -8.35
C ILE A 19 2.91 -3.28 -7.24
N ALA A 20 4.21 -2.96 -7.24
CA ALA A 20 5.16 -3.52 -6.27
C ALA A 20 4.79 -3.15 -4.83
N SER A 21 4.43 -1.89 -4.57
CA SER A 21 3.98 -1.45 -3.24
C SER A 21 2.65 -2.08 -2.83
N GLY A 22 1.68 -2.20 -3.76
CA GLY A 22 0.40 -2.86 -3.49
C GLY A 22 0.55 -4.35 -3.17
N LEU A 23 1.36 -5.08 -3.93
CA LEU A 23 1.64 -6.50 -3.67
C LEU A 23 2.37 -6.70 -2.34
N THR A 24 3.36 -5.86 -2.04
CA THR A 24 4.11 -5.92 -0.79
C THR A 24 3.20 -5.64 0.40
N PHE A 25 2.39 -4.58 0.33
CA PHE A 25 1.38 -4.26 1.35
C PHE A 25 0.40 -5.42 1.57
N GLY A 26 -0.12 -6.01 0.49
CA GLY A 26 -1.03 -7.14 0.55
C GLY A 26 -0.40 -8.37 1.20
N ALA A 27 0.81 -8.74 0.79
CA ALA A 27 1.56 -9.86 1.36
C ALA A 27 1.85 -9.67 2.85
N MET A 28 2.30 -8.47 3.24
CA MET A 28 2.54 -8.12 4.64
C MET A 28 1.25 -8.21 5.47
N THR A 29 0.14 -7.67 4.95
CA THR A 29 -1.16 -7.69 5.63
C THR A 29 -1.64 -9.12 5.88
N VAL A 30 -1.56 -10.00 4.86
CA VAL A 30 -1.89 -11.43 5.02
C VAL A 30 -1.01 -12.09 6.06
N ASN A 31 0.30 -11.81 6.04
CA ASN A 31 1.23 -12.37 7.02
C ASN A 31 0.91 -11.92 8.46
N ILE A 32 0.65 -10.62 8.65
CA ILE A 32 0.26 -10.05 9.94
C ILE A 32 -1.00 -10.74 10.46
N PHE A 33 -2.06 -10.86 9.65
CA PHE A 33 -3.30 -11.50 10.09
C PHE A 33 -3.11 -12.97 10.48
N ARG A 34 -2.33 -13.72 9.69
CA ARG A 34 -2.04 -15.14 10.00
C ARG A 34 -1.27 -15.29 11.31
N LEU A 35 -0.21 -14.52 11.48
CA LEU A 35 0.60 -14.56 12.71
C LEU A 35 -0.18 -14.05 13.92
N PHE A 36 -1.01 -13.02 13.75
CA PHE A 36 -1.83 -12.48 14.83
C PHE A 36 -2.84 -13.53 15.31
N ALA A 37 -3.53 -14.19 14.38
CA ALA A 37 -4.47 -15.25 14.71
C ALA A 37 -3.77 -16.44 15.40
N ALA A 38 -2.59 -16.84 14.93
CA ALA A 38 -1.81 -17.91 15.56
C ALA A 38 -1.36 -17.53 16.97
N ASN A 39 -0.82 -16.32 17.15
CA ASN A 39 -0.36 -15.83 18.45
C ASN A 39 -1.52 -15.66 19.44
N TRP A 40 -2.66 -15.16 18.96
CA TRP A 40 -3.87 -15.04 19.79
C TRP A 40 -4.37 -16.40 20.27
N ASN A 41 -4.44 -17.40 19.36
CA ASN A 41 -4.79 -18.76 19.74
C ASN A 41 -3.80 -19.36 20.75
N PHE A 42 -2.50 -19.07 20.61
CA PHE A 42 -1.48 -19.51 21.56
C PHE A 42 -1.70 -18.90 22.96
N ILE A 43 -2.00 -17.60 23.04
CA ILE A 43 -2.34 -16.92 24.30
C ILE A 43 -3.62 -17.51 24.91
N LEU A 44 -4.66 -17.74 24.12
CA LEU A 44 -5.91 -18.34 24.62
C LEU A 44 -5.71 -19.77 25.14
N THR A 45 -4.83 -20.55 24.50
CA THR A 45 -4.61 -21.95 24.85
C THR A 45 -3.72 -22.12 26.09
N TYR A 46 -2.67 -21.30 26.21
CA TYR A 46 -1.62 -21.49 27.24
C TYR A 46 -1.51 -20.34 28.25
N GLY A 47 -2.29 -19.27 28.09
CA GLY A 47 -2.41 -18.18 29.07
C GLY A 47 -1.08 -17.50 29.41
N LEU A 48 -0.76 -17.42 30.71
CA LEU A 48 0.46 -16.77 31.20
C LEU A 48 1.74 -17.44 30.70
N LEU A 49 1.70 -18.75 30.41
CA LEU A 49 2.85 -19.46 29.86
C LEU A 49 3.20 -18.92 28.47
N ALA A 50 2.20 -18.72 27.60
CA ALA A 50 2.41 -18.15 26.27
C ALA A 50 3.06 -16.76 26.31
N LEU A 51 2.65 -15.92 27.26
CA LEU A 51 3.24 -14.58 27.43
C LEU A 51 4.73 -14.66 27.81
N ARG A 52 5.10 -15.61 28.68
CA ARG A 52 6.51 -15.84 29.07
C ARG A 52 7.36 -16.37 27.92
N GLU A 53 6.77 -17.22 27.08
CA GLU A 53 7.42 -17.79 25.88
C GLU A 53 7.52 -16.80 24.71
N GLY A 54 7.12 -15.53 24.89
CA GLY A 54 7.38 -14.47 23.93
C GLY A 54 6.19 -14.05 23.06
N ALA A 55 4.97 -14.50 23.37
CA ALA A 55 3.76 -14.07 22.66
C ALA A 55 3.56 -12.53 22.69
N LEU A 56 4.02 -11.87 23.76
CA LEU A 56 3.98 -10.41 23.84
C LEU A 56 4.97 -9.76 22.86
N THR A 57 6.20 -10.28 22.79
CA THR A 57 7.25 -9.82 21.88
C THR A 57 6.81 -9.99 20.43
N GLN A 58 6.22 -11.16 20.11
CA GLN A 58 5.67 -11.42 18.78
C GLN A 58 4.56 -10.41 18.43
N THR A 59 3.67 -10.08 19.37
CA THR A 59 2.64 -9.06 19.13
C THR A 59 3.25 -7.69 18.80
N LEU A 60 4.32 -7.29 19.49
CA LEU A 60 5.03 -6.04 19.22
C LEU A 60 5.71 -6.04 17.83
N GLU A 61 6.35 -7.14 17.44
CA GLU A 61 6.92 -7.28 16.10
C GLU A 61 5.86 -7.17 15.01
N LEU A 62 4.67 -7.74 15.24
CA LEU A 62 3.54 -7.61 14.33
C LEU A 62 3.05 -6.17 14.21
N LEU A 63 3.01 -5.42 15.31
CA LEU A 63 2.65 -4.00 15.30
C LEU A 63 3.65 -3.19 14.47
N ILE A 64 4.94 -3.43 14.65
CA ILE A 64 6.00 -2.77 13.86
C ILE A 64 5.85 -3.12 12.37
N THR A 65 5.61 -4.39 12.06
CA THR A 65 5.38 -4.87 10.69
C THR A 65 4.13 -4.23 10.07
N GLY A 66 3.07 -4.01 10.87
CA GLY A 66 1.87 -3.29 10.45
C GLY A 66 2.12 -1.81 10.17
N MET A 67 2.93 -1.13 10.99
CA MET A 67 3.35 0.24 10.72
C MET A 67 4.16 0.33 9.42
N LEU A 68 5.04 -0.63 9.18
CA LEU A 68 5.81 -0.71 7.94
C LEU A 68 4.92 -1.00 6.72
N SER A 69 3.92 -1.88 6.86
CA SER A 69 2.97 -2.13 5.77
C SER A 69 2.19 -0.86 5.40
N MET A 70 1.86 -0.02 6.37
CA MET A 70 1.20 1.26 6.13
C MET A 70 2.06 2.22 5.29
N VAL A 71 3.39 2.18 5.41
CA VAL A 71 4.29 2.95 4.53
C VAL A 71 4.13 2.51 3.08
N PHE A 72 4.08 1.20 2.81
CA PHE A 72 3.83 0.69 1.46
C PHE A 72 2.44 1.07 0.95
N PHE A 73 1.43 1.06 1.81
CA PHE A 73 0.09 1.54 1.47
C PHE A 73 0.08 3.02 1.06
N LEU A 74 0.79 3.88 1.78
CA LEU A 74 0.89 5.30 1.41
C LEU A 74 1.61 5.49 0.07
N VAL A 75 2.68 4.73 -0.20
CA VAL A 75 3.36 4.74 -1.51
C VAL A 75 2.41 4.30 -2.63
N PHE A 76 1.64 3.24 -2.40
CA PHE A 76 0.61 2.76 -3.32
C PHE A 76 -0.41 3.86 -3.64
N LYS A 77 -1.01 4.49 -2.61
CA LYS A 77 -2.00 5.57 -2.76
C LYS A 77 -1.42 6.81 -3.44
N PHE A 78 -0.16 7.13 -3.14
CA PHE A 78 0.54 8.23 -3.79
C PHE A 78 0.69 8.01 -5.31
N CYS A 79 1.16 6.82 -5.70
CA CYS A 79 1.31 6.47 -7.11
C CYS A 79 -0.04 6.40 -7.83
N GLU A 80 -1.08 5.90 -7.15
CA GLU A 80 -2.45 5.80 -7.68
C GLU A 80 -2.97 7.20 -8.03
N LYS A 81 -2.83 8.15 -7.10
CA LYS A 81 -3.24 9.54 -7.30
C LYS A 81 -2.59 10.16 -8.52
N ILE A 82 -1.25 10.02 -8.66
CA ILE A 82 -0.52 10.55 -9.82
C ILE A 82 -1.04 9.96 -11.13
N LEU A 83 -1.31 8.65 -11.16
CA LEU A 83 -1.76 7.98 -12.38
C LEU A 83 -3.20 8.40 -12.75
N ILE A 84 -4.09 8.52 -11.77
CA ILE A 84 -5.46 9.03 -11.95
C ILE A 84 -5.44 10.49 -12.44
N ASP A 85 -4.64 11.35 -11.81
CA ASP A 85 -4.51 12.77 -12.21
C ASP A 85 -4.04 12.87 -13.67
N ARG A 86 -3.11 12.01 -14.08
CA ARG A 86 -2.62 11.94 -15.46
C ARG A 86 -3.69 11.48 -16.44
N ILE A 87 -4.44 10.42 -16.12
CA ILE A 87 -5.52 9.90 -16.99
C ILE A 87 -6.62 10.96 -17.13
N SER A 88 -7.02 11.61 -16.04
CA SER A 88 -8.00 12.69 -16.04
C SER A 88 -7.57 13.86 -16.94
N SER A 89 -6.28 14.22 -16.88
CA SER A 89 -5.69 15.27 -17.74
C SER A 89 -5.77 14.93 -19.23
N TYR A 90 -5.52 13.67 -19.62
CA TYR A 90 -5.66 13.23 -21.01
C TYR A 90 -7.11 13.24 -21.48
N THR A 91 -8.04 12.76 -20.64
CA THR A 91 -9.48 12.75 -20.95
C THR A 91 -10.02 14.15 -21.21
N PHE A 92 -9.62 15.12 -20.40
CA PHE A 92 -10.02 16.52 -20.59
C PHE A 92 -9.47 17.09 -21.91
N SER A 93 -8.21 16.80 -22.25
CA SER A 93 -7.59 17.24 -23.50
C SER A 93 -8.29 16.66 -24.73
N LEU A 94 -8.61 15.36 -24.72
CA LEU A 94 -9.35 14.69 -25.80
C LEU A 94 -10.75 15.27 -25.98
N LYS A 95 -11.48 15.52 -24.88
CA LYS A 95 -12.82 16.13 -24.93
C LYS A 95 -12.79 17.53 -25.55
N ARG A 96 -11.77 18.34 -25.24
CA ARG A 96 -11.58 19.67 -25.83
C ARG A 96 -11.31 19.59 -27.34
N ILE A 97 -10.47 18.66 -27.78
CA ILE A 97 -10.18 18.46 -29.22
C ILE A 97 -11.42 18.02 -29.99
N ALA A 98 -12.20 17.08 -29.44
CA ALA A 98 -13.44 16.61 -30.05
C ALA A 98 -14.48 17.75 -30.21
N ASN A 99 -14.60 18.63 -29.21
CA ASN A 99 -15.55 19.74 -29.25
C ASN A 99 -15.13 20.81 -30.28
N LYS A 100 -13.83 21.08 -30.42
CA LYS A 100 -13.30 22.02 -31.43
C LYS A 100 -13.56 21.55 -32.87
N LYS A 101 -13.61 20.24 -33.11
CA LYS A 101 -13.86 19.68 -34.46
C LYS A 101 -15.34 19.73 -34.87
N LYS A 102 -16.25 20.04 -33.94
CA LYS A 102 -17.70 20.10 -34.15
C LYS A 102 -18.20 21.55 -34.41
N THR A 103 -17.31 22.54 -34.30
CA THR A 103 -17.56 23.96 -34.61
C THR A 103 -16.83 24.30 -35.89
#